data_AF-A0A835H7T5-F1
#
_entry.id   AF-A0A835H7T5-F1
#
_cell.length_a   1.000
_cell.length_b   1.000
_cell.length_c   1.000
_cell.angle_alpha   90.00
_cell.angle_beta   90.00
_cell.angle_gamma   90.00
#
_symmetry.space_group_name_H-M   'P 1'
#
loop_
_entity.id
_entity.type
_entity.pdbx_description
1 polymer ?
#
loop_
_entity_poly.entity_id
_entity_poly.type
_entity_poly.pdbx_seq_one_letter_code
_entity_poly.pdbx_strand_id
1 'polypeptide(L)'
;MSTSSLTSSSIYSPCRETSSTLQQTLQFFVESRPEQWAYAIFWQKSKDVNGGLVLAWGDGHFCGTKDTITKQPNTQVNNNTFGVGLEQKKALKGLISDYLLEATDWSMEGDVTDIEWFYTMSLTRSFAVGDDIPASAYGSSNYVWLTGLQELQQYNSERTKEAQMHGIQTLVCIPTLSGTIEITILRE
;
A
#
# COMPACT_ATOMS: atom_id res chain seq x y z
N MET A 1 10.90 -22.56 53.26
CA MET A 1 11.53 -21.24 53.07
C MET A 1 12.77 -21.49 52.20
N SER A 2 12.96 -21.00 50.99
CA SER A 2 12.24 -20.04 50.15
C SER A 2 12.65 -20.28 48.69
N THR A 3 11.84 -19.74 47.78
CA THR A 3 11.80 -19.84 46.31
C THR A 3 12.90 -19.07 45.55
N SER A 4 13.23 -19.53 44.33
CA SER A 4 13.52 -18.72 43.11
C SER A 4 13.83 -19.67 41.94
N SER A 5 12.98 -19.90 40.94
CA SER A 5 12.42 -19.05 39.85
C SER A 5 13.34 -18.85 38.63
N LEU A 6 12.88 -19.49 37.55
CA LEU A 6 13.09 -19.41 36.09
C LEU A 6 13.85 -18.21 35.51
N THR A 7 14.66 -18.45 34.47
CA THR A 7 14.39 -18.10 33.04
C THR A 7 15.70 -18.13 32.25
N SER A 8 15.81 -18.99 31.23
CA SER A 8 16.79 -18.77 30.16
C SER A 8 16.00 -18.54 28.89
N SER A 9 15.99 -17.29 28.47
CA SER A 9 15.32 -16.77 27.29
C SER A 9 15.85 -17.45 26.04
N SER A 10 15.02 -18.26 25.39
CA SER A 10 15.16 -18.56 23.97
C SER A 10 15.17 -17.24 23.21
N ILE A 11 16.32 -16.90 22.63
CA ILE A 11 16.44 -15.82 21.67
C ILE A 11 15.65 -16.28 20.45
N TYR A 12 14.37 -15.89 20.40
CA TYR A 12 13.60 -15.90 19.17
C TYR A 12 14.35 -14.99 18.21
N SER A 13 15.06 -15.61 17.27
CA SER A 13 15.48 -14.94 16.05
C SER A 13 14.20 -14.73 15.24
N PRO A 14 13.77 -13.49 14.95
CA PRO A 14 12.66 -13.29 14.04
C PRO A 14 13.09 -13.85 12.69
N CYS A 15 12.20 -14.69 12.17
CA CYS A 15 12.28 -15.36 10.87
C CYS A 15 12.91 -14.44 9.82
N ARG A 16 14.05 -14.84 9.25
CA ARG A 16 14.63 -14.16 8.09
C ARG A 16 13.86 -14.62 6.86
N GLU A 17 12.65 -14.09 6.70
CA GLU A 17 11.81 -14.32 5.54
C GLU A 17 12.54 -13.79 4.31
N THR A 18 12.72 -14.64 3.30
CA THR A 18 13.39 -14.29 2.05
C THR A 18 12.44 -13.43 1.21
N SER A 19 12.29 -12.16 1.58
CA SER A 19 11.65 -11.16 0.74
C SER A 19 12.40 -11.06 -0.59
N SER A 20 11.66 -10.87 -1.68
CA SER A 20 12.26 -10.72 -3.01
C SER A 20 13.27 -9.56 -2.99
N THR A 21 14.28 -9.57 -3.87
CA THR A 21 15.24 -8.45 -3.95
C THR A 21 14.54 -7.12 -4.24
N LEU A 22 13.42 -7.16 -4.94
CA LEU A 22 12.57 -6.01 -5.21
C LEU A 22 11.89 -5.51 -3.93
N GLN A 23 11.28 -6.41 -3.16
CA GLN A 23 10.64 -6.09 -1.89
C GLN A 23 11.64 -5.49 -0.88
N GLN A 24 12.87 -6.03 -0.81
CA GLN A 24 13.96 -5.46 0.00
C GLN A 24 14.33 -4.04 -0.44
N THR A 25 14.37 -3.82 -1.76
CA THR A 25 14.68 -2.52 -2.33
C THR A 25 13.56 -1.51 -2.03
N LEU A 26 12.31 -1.89 -2.23
CA LEU A 26 11.13 -1.07 -1.91
C LEU A 26 11.09 -0.71 -0.42
N GLN A 27 11.33 -1.71 0.45
CA GLN A 27 11.42 -1.51 1.90
C GLN A 27 12.50 -0.49 2.25
N PHE A 28 13.72 -0.63 1.72
CA PHE A 28 14.79 0.33 1.95
C PHE A 28 14.43 1.74 1.49
N PHE A 29 13.77 1.88 0.33
CA PHE A 29 13.35 3.19 -0.18
C PHE A 29 12.34 3.89 0.74
N VAL A 30 11.40 3.15 1.32
CA VAL A 30 10.40 3.68 2.25
C VAL A 30 11.02 3.99 3.61
N GLU A 31 11.86 3.10 4.15
CA GLU A 31 12.38 3.22 5.51
C GLU A 31 13.53 4.24 5.66
N SER A 32 14.20 4.61 4.57
CA SER A 32 15.38 5.50 4.59
C SER A 32 15.06 7.00 4.67
N ARG A 33 13.79 7.41 4.58
CA ARG A 33 13.40 8.84 4.59
C ARG A 33 12.69 9.27 5.88
N PRO A 34 12.86 10.52 6.32
CA PRO A 34 12.19 11.06 7.50
C PRO A 34 10.68 11.23 7.29
N GLU A 35 10.26 11.49 6.04
CA GLU A 35 8.85 11.48 5.64
C GLU A 35 8.33 10.03 5.73
N GLN A 36 7.28 9.80 6.51
CA GLN A 36 6.73 8.47 6.77
C GLN A 36 5.84 8.03 5.59
N TRP A 37 6.38 7.25 4.65
CA TRP A 37 5.61 6.79 3.49
C TRP A 37 4.63 5.71 3.95
N ALA A 38 3.38 5.78 3.48
CA ALA A 38 2.33 4.85 3.91
C ALA A 38 2.48 3.48 3.23
N TYR A 39 2.84 3.49 1.95
CA TYR A 39 3.19 2.30 1.18
C TYR A 39 4.07 2.63 -0.03
N ALA A 40 4.63 1.59 -0.63
CA ALA A 40 5.15 1.57 -1.99
C ALA A 40 4.55 0.41 -2.80
N ILE A 41 4.23 0.64 -4.07
CA ILE A 41 3.74 -0.38 -5.02
C ILE A 41 4.63 -0.35 -6.25
N PHE A 42 5.01 -1.52 -6.74
CA PHE A 42 5.62 -1.68 -8.06
C PHE A 42 4.58 -2.18 -9.06
N TRP A 43 4.22 -1.32 -10.00
CA TRP A 43 3.37 -1.63 -11.15
C TRP A 43 4.22 -2.19 -12.27
N GLN A 44 4.22 -3.51 -12.44
CA GLN A 44 5.06 -4.20 -13.40
C GLN A 44 4.44 -4.18 -14.81
N LYS A 45 5.29 -3.94 -15.81
CA LYS A 45 4.97 -4.11 -17.22
C LYS A 45 4.56 -5.55 -17.51
N SER A 46 3.35 -5.73 -18.00
CA SER A 46 2.77 -7.02 -18.40
C SER A 46 2.02 -6.88 -19.74
N LYS A 47 1.43 -7.97 -20.22
CA LYS A 47 0.55 -7.99 -21.38
C LYS A 47 -0.83 -8.47 -20.97
N ASP A 48 -1.87 -7.82 -21.48
CA ASP A 48 -3.24 -8.29 -21.32
C ASP A 48 -3.53 -9.51 -22.23
N VAL A 49 -4.77 -10.01 -22.17
CA VAL A 49 -5.24 -11.14 -22.98
C VAL A 49 -5.18 -10.87 -24.49
N ASN A 50 -5.19 -9.60 -24.90
CA ASN A 50 -5.11 -9.16 -26.29
C ASN A 50 -3.67 -8.86 -26.72
N GLY A 51 -2.69 -9.04 -25.83
CA GLY A 51 -1.28 -8.71 -26.07
C GLY A 51 -0.95 -7.22 -25.93
N GLY A 52 -1.91 -6.40 -25.52
CA GLY A 52 -1.75 -4.99 -25.21
C GLY A 52 -0.88 -4.79 -23.97
N LEU A 53 -0.06 -3.74 -23.99
CA LEU A 53 0.81 -3.42 -22.87
C LEU A 53 -0.03 -2.86 -21.71
N VAL A 54 0.13 -3.43 -20.53
CA VAL A 54 -0.52 -2.97 -19.30
C VAL A 54 0.50 -2.92 -18.17
N LEU A 55 0.24 -2.07 -17.18
CA LEU A 55 0.90 -2.17 -15.89
C LEU A 55 -0.03 -2.91 -14.93
N ALA A 56 0.45 -4.01 -14.35
CA ALA A 56 -0.29 -4.81 -13.37
C ALA A 56 0.45 -4.80 -12.03
N TRP A 57 -0.23 -5.24 -10.97
CA TRP A 57 0.43 -5.47 -9.69
C TRP A 57 1.67 -6.37 -9.86
N GLY A 58 2.84 -5.88 -9.45
CA GLY A 58 4.08 -6.64 -9.42
C GLY A 58 4.48 -7.01 -8.00
N ASP A 59 4.72 -6.01 -7.17
CA ASP A 59 5.12 -6.16 -5.76
C ASP A 59 4.64 -4.93 -4.97
N GLY A 60 4.69 -4.99 -3.64
CA GLY A 60 4.33 -3.88 -2.79
C GLY A 60 4.74 -4.05 -1.34
N HIS A 61 4.87 -2.93 -0.65
CA HIS A 61 5.17 -2.89 0.77
C HIS A 61 4.28 -1.84 1.45
N PHE A 62 3.48 -2.30 2.42
CA PHE A 62 2.65 -1.45 3.23
C PHE A 62 3.31 -1.23 4.59
N CYS A 63 3.62 0.02 4.93
CA CYS A 63 4.23 0.37 6.21
C CYS A 63 3.20 0.91 7.22
N GLY A 64 2.05 1.38 6.73
CA GLY A 64 1.04 2.04 7.53
C GLY A 64 1.52 3.38 8.11
N THR A 65 0.68 4.00 8.93
CA THR A 65 1.06 5.17 9.73
C THR A 65 1.72 4.68 11.02
N LYS A 66 2.92 5.17 11.37
CA LYS A 66 3.57 4.87 12.67
C LYS A 66 2.82 5.41 13.90
N ASP A 67 1.65 6.03 13.72
CA ASP A 67 0.81 6.55 14.80
C ASP A 67 0.07 5.46 15.62
N THR A 68 0.43 4.18 15.50
CA THR A 68 -0.15 3.10 16.32
C THR A 68 0.42 3.01 17.74
N ILE A 69 1.33 3.90 18.16
CA ILE A 69 1.86 3.90 19.55
C ILE A 69 1.00 4.72 20.54
N THR A 70 0.05 5.53 20.08
CA THR A 70 -0.85 6.25 21.01
C THR A 70 -2.29 5.97 20.70
N LYS A 71 -2.84 4.99 21.43
CA LYS A 71 -4.28 4.82 21.64
C LYS A 71 -4.90 6.18 22.00
N GLN A 72 -5.64 6.78 21.07
CA GLN A 72 -6.72 7.68 21.44
C GLN A 72 -8.04 6.91 21.37
N PRO A 73 -8.80 6.81 22.47
CA PRO A 73 -10.13 6.22 22.45
C PRO A 73 -11.12 7.24 21.88
N ASN A 74 -12.01 6.77 21.02
CA ASN A 74 -13.23 7.43 20.56
C ASN A 74 -13.06 8.82 19.94
N THR A 75 -12.91 8.84 18.61
CA THR A 75 -13.77 9.71 17.81
C THR A 75 -14.50 8.79 16.84
N GLN A 76 -15.81 8.59 17.04
CA GLN A 76 -16.66 8.02 16.00
C GLN A 76 -16.65 9.01 14.83
N VAL A 77 -15.69 8.85 13.94
CA VAL A 77 -15.81 9.38 12.59
C VAL A 77 -16.87 8.50 11.95
N ASN A 78 -17.98 9.11 11.56
CA ASN A 78 -19.07 8.43 10.90
C ASN A 78 -18.52 7.67 9.69
N ASN A 79 -18.40 6.34 9.83
CA ASN A 79 -18.02 5.41 8.77
C ASN A 79 -19.17 5.32 7.76
N ASN A 80 -19.44 6.41 7.06
CA ASN A 80 -20.32 6.44 5.91
C ASN A 80 -19.47 6.62 4.64
N THR A 81 -18.47 5.75 4.50
CA THR A 81 -17.69 5.59 3.27
C THR A 81 -18.49 4.75 2.27
N PHE A 82 -18.68 5.29 1.07
CA PHE A 82 -19.51 4.72 0.02
C PHE A 82 -18.99 3.34 -0.44
N GLY A 83 -19.91 2.38 -0.51
CA GLY A 83 -19.85 1.19 -1.37
C GLY A 83 -19.71 -0.17 -0.68
N VAL A 84 -18.90 -0.27 0.39
CA VAL A 84 -18.53 -1.57 0.98
C VAL A 84 -18.40 -1.41 2.50
N GLY A 85 -19.28 -2.08 3.26
CA GLY A 85 -19.25 -2.04 4.74
C GLY A 85 -18.01 -2.73 5.33
N LEU A 86 -17.66 -2.41 6.58
CA LEU A 86 -16.46 -2.96 7.26
C LEU A 86 -16.36 -4.49 7.17
N GLU A 87 -17.46 -5.20 7.40
CA GLU A 87 -17.50 -6.67 7.33
C GLU A 87 -17.26 -7.18 5.90
N GLN A 88 -17.75 -6.46 4.89
CA GLN A 88 -17.50 -6.77 3.48
C GLN A 88 -16.05 -6.46 3.09
N LYS A 89 -15.45 -5.40 3.67
CA LYS A 89 -14.01 -5.11 3.51
C LYS A 89 -13.16 -6.25 4.07
N LYS A 90 -13.48 -6.73 5.28
CA LYS A 90 -12.79 -7.88 5.91
C LYS A 90 -12.92 -9.15 5.08
N ALA A 91 -14.12 -9.50 4.63
CA ALA A 91 -14.35 -10.68 3.81
C ALA A 91 -13.56 -10.62 2.49
N LEU A 92 -13.59 -9.48 1.79
CA LEU A 92 -12.88 -9.32 0.52
C LEU A 92 -11.36 -9.31 0.71
N LYS A 93 -10.85 -8.70 1.79
CA LYS A 93 -9.44 -8.78 2.17
C LYS A 93 -9.02 -10.24 2.38
N GLY A 94 -9.83 -11.03 3.09
CA GLY A 94 -9.59 -12.47 3.29
C GLY A 94 -9.48 -13.23 1.97
N LEU A 95 -10.40 -12.98 1.03
CA LEU A 95 -10.36 -13.61 -0.29
C LEU A 95 -9.14 -13.20 -1.14
N ILE A 96 -8.75 -11.92 -1.11
CA ILE A 96 -7.57 -11.43 -1.82
C ILE A 96 -6.30 -12.03 -1.23
N SER A 97 -6.23 -12.13 0.10
CA SER A 97 -5.11 -12.80 0.77
C SER A 97 -5.03 -14.27 0.37
N ASP A 98 -6.12 -15.02 0.47
CA ASP A 98 -6.16 -16.45 0.14
C ASP A 98 -5.78 -16.73 -1.34
N TYR A 99 -6.11 -15.81 -2.25
CA TYR A 99 -5.88 -15.98 -3.69
C TYR A 99 -4.53 -15.45 -4.20
N LEU A 100 -4.03 -14.32 -3.67
CA LEU A 100 -2.97 -13.54 -4.32
C LEU A 100 -1.63 -13.51 -3.58
N LEU A 101 -1.61 -13.74 -2.26
CA LEU A 101 -0.37 -13.81 -1.50
C LEU A 101 -0.45 -14.90 -0.43
N GLU A 102 0.58 -15.73 -0.33
CA GLU A 102 0.95 -16.39 0.94
C GLU A 102 1.41 -15.33 1.99
N ALA A 103 0.69 -14.21 2.08
CA ALA A 103 0.98 -13.09 2.97
C ALA A 103 0.57 -13.50 4.38
N THR A 104 1.60 -13.88 5.13
CA THR A 104 1.90 -13.42 6.50
C THR A 104 0.72 -13.04 7.39
N ASP A 105 0.75 -13.58 8.61
CA ASP A 105 -0.10 -13.37 9.79
C ASP A 105 -0.47 -11.89 10.07
N TRP A 106 -1.22 -11.26 9.17
CA TRP A 106 -1.80 -9.93 9.32
C TRP A 106 -3.10 -10.11 10.08
N SER A 107 -3.01 -9.91 11.39
CA SER A 107 -4.10 -10.04 12.36
C SER A 107 -5.42 -9.50 11.80
N MET A 108 -6.38 -10.41 11.61
CA MET A 108 -7.76 -10.14 11.17
C MET A 108 -8.57 -9.37 12.24
N GLU A 109 -7.96 -9.08 13.39
CA GLU A 109 -8.61 -8.52 14.58
C GLU A 109 -8.66 -6.97 14.58
N GLY A 110 -8.17 -6.30 13.54
CA GLY A 110 -8.16 -4.84 13.42
C GLY A 110 -9.20 -4.27 12.45
N ASP A 111 -9.70 -3.06 12.73
CA ASP A 111 -10.43 -2.26 11.75
C ASP A 111 -9.51 -1.91 10.58
N VAL A 112 -9.93 -2.23 9.35
CA VAL A 112 -9.17 -1.91 8.13
C VAL A 112 -9.17 -0.40 7.94
N THR A 113 -7.99 0.23 8.02
CA THR A 113 -7.88 1.68 7.80
C THR A 113 -8.18 2.04 6.34
N ASP A 114 -8.61 3.27 6.06
CA ASP A 114 -8.94 3.67 4.69
C ASP A 114 -7.74 3.56 3.74
N ILE A 115 -6.52 3.78 4.20
CA ILE A 115 -5.30 3.61 3.40
C ILE A 115 -4.93 2.13 3.20
N GLU A 116 -5.13 1.27 4.21
CA GLU A 116 -4.96 -0.18 4.06
C GLU A 116 -5.94 -0.72 3.01
N TRP A 117 -7.16 -0.20 3.01
CA TRP A 117 -8.17 -0.55 2.02
C TRP A 117 -7.74 -0.14 0.61
N PHE A 118 -7.25 1.10 0.45
CA PHE A 118 -6.72 1.58 -0.82
C PHE A 118 -5.57 0.70 -1.35
N TYR A 119 -4.61 0.36 -0.48
CA TYR A 119 -3.51 -0.54 -0.80
C TYR A 119 -4.03 -1.93 -1.20
N THR A 120 -4.91 -2.52 -0.38
CA THR A 120 -5.49 -3.85 -0.63
C THR A 120 -6.23 -3.90 -1.97
N MET A 121 -7.02 -2.87 -2.29
CA MET A 121 -7.74 -2.84 -3.56
C MET A 121 -6.80 -2.67 -4.76
N SER A 122 -5.65 -2.02 -4.57
CA SER A 122 -4.63 -1.84 -5.60
C SER A 122 -4.06 -3.17 -6.10
N LEU A 123 -4.04 -4.24 -5.29
CA LEU A 123 -3.59 -5.58 -5.72
C LEU A 123 -4.40 -6.12 -6.91
N THR A 124 -5.66 -5.69 -7.06
CA THR A 124 -6.56 -6.14 -8.11
C THR A 124 -6.57 -5.24 -9.34
N ARG A 125 -5.79 -4.15 -9.33
CA ARG A 125 -5.78 -3.15 -10.40
C ARG A 125 -4.77 -3.50 -11.50
N SER A 126 -5.09 -3.02 -12.69
CA SER A 126 -4.15 -2.90 -13.80
C SER A 126 -4.51 -1.67 -14.62
N PHE A 127 -3.54 -1.13 -15.35
CA PHE A 127 -3.66 0.11 -16.11
C PHE A 127 -3.18 -0.11 -17.53
N ALA A 128 -4.00 0.19 -18.54
CA ALA A 128 -3.51 0.25 -19.91
C ALA A 128 -2.61 1.49 -20.09
N VAL A 129 -1.72 1.44 -21.07
CA VAL A 129 -0.79 2.53 -21.36
C VAL A 129 -1.57 3.83 -21.64
N GLY A 130 -1.30 4.86 -20.83
CA GLY A 130 -1.89 6.19 -20.98
C GLY A 130 -3.20 6.43 -20.23
N ASP A 131 -3.75 5.45 -19.52
CA ASP A 131 -5.06 5.59 -18.86
C ASP A 131 -5.00 6.38 -17.55
N ASP A 132 -4.16 5.95 -16.61
CA ASP A 132 -4.10 6.52 -15.25
C ASP A 132 -2.67 6.89 -14.88
N ILE A 133 -2.46 7.51 -13.72
CA ILE A 133 -1.21 8.09 -13.28
C ILE A 133 0.00 7.13 -13.36
N PRO A 134 -0.08 5.83 -12.98
CA PRO A 134 1.11 4.97 -13.04
C PRO A 134 1.51 4.65 -14.48
N ALA A 135 0.51 4.43 -15.35
CA ALA A 135 0.71 4.12 -16.76
C ALA A 135 1.10 5.37 -17.58
N SER A 136 0.59 6.53 -17.20
CA SER A 136 0.95 7.82 -17.79
C SER A 136 2.39 8.20 -17.45
N ALA A 137 2.83 8.00 -16.21
CA ALA A 137 4.23 8.16 -15.81
C ALA A 137 5.15 7.21 -16.60
N TYR A 138 4.76 5.94 -16.74
CA TYR A 138 5.51 4.97 -17.54
C TYR A 138 5.63 5.36 -19.01
N GLY A 139 4.49 5.63 -19.66
CA GLY A 139 4.42 5.94 -21.09
C GLY A 139 5.16 7.23 -21.46
N SER A 140 5.17 8.21 -20.56
CA SER A 140 5.89 9.47 -20.76
C SER A 140 7.36 9.40 -20.32
N SER A 141 7.77 8.35 -19.60
CA SER A 141 9.09 8.26 -18.94
C SER A 141 9.43 9.45 -18.05
N ASN A 142 8.40 10.13 -17.52
CA ASN A 142 8.54 11.23 -16.56
C ASN A 142 7.97 10.81 -15.21
N TYR A 143 8.63 11.25 -14.14
CA TYR A 143 8.04 11.12 -12.81
C TYR A 143 6.85 12.08 -12.68
N VAL A 144 5.85 11.64 -11.92
CA VAL A 144 4.71 12.47 -11.50
C VAL A 144 4.77 12.57 -9.99
N TRP A 145 4.76 13.78 -9.47
CA TRP A 145 4.73 14.06 -8.03
C TRP A 145 3.57 15.01 -7.80
N LEU A 146 2.55 14.55 -7.09
CA LEU A 146 1.38 15.35 -6.74
C LEU A 146 1.33 15.50 -5.23
N THR A 147 1.29 16.73 -4.74
CA THR A 147 1.19 17.04 -3.31
C THR A 147 0.02 17.97 -3.03
N GLY A 148 -0.78 17.58 -2.05
CA GLY A 148 -1.96 18.30 -1.60
C GLY A 148 -3.21 18.04 -2.44
N LEU A 149 -4.34 18.44 -1.88
CA LEU A 149 -5.67 18.24 -2.47
C LEU A 149 -5.79 18.84 -3.87
N GLN A 150 -5.22 20.03 -4.07
CA GLN A 150 -5.37 20.78 -5.32
C GLN A 150 -4.70 20.07 -6.50
N GLU A 151 -3.46 19.60 -6.34
CA GLU A 151 -2.72 18.93 -7.42
C GLU A 151 -3.35 17.58 -7.78
N LEU A 152 -3.78 16.82 -6.77
CA LEU A 152 -4.50 15.55 -6.96
C LEU A 152 -5.81 15.77 -7.75
N GLN A 153 -6.58 16.80 -7.42
CA GLN A 153 -7.82 17.13 -8.14
C GLN A 153 -7.58 17.61 -9.57
N GLN A 154 -6.54 18.42 -9.77
CA GLN A 154 -6.19 18.97 -11.08
C GLN A 154 -5.68 17.91 -12.05
N TYR A 155 -4.98 16.87 -11.56
CA TYR A 155 -4.54 15.76 -12.40
C TYR A 155 -5.72 14.96 -12.99
N ASN A 156 -6.83 14.89 -12.27
CA ASN A 156 -8.13 14.37 -12.75
C ASN A 156 -8.08 12.92 -13.28
N SER A 157 -7.34 12.03 -12.60
CA SER A 157 -7.37 10.59 -12.89
C SER A 157 -8.23 9.84 -11.88
N GLU A 158 -8.65 8.61 -12.19
CA GLU A 158 -9.46 7.82 -11.27
C GLU A 158 -8.66 7.43 -10.02
N ARG A 159 -7.40 7.04 -10.18
CA ARG A 159 -6.51 6.72 -9.05
C ARG A 159 -6.22 7.92 -8.15
N THR A 160 -6.10 9.14 -8.69
CA THR A 160 -5.89 10.35 -7.87
C THR A 160 -7.14 10.73 -7.07
N LYS A 161 -8.34 10.57 -7.65
CA LYS A 161 -9.62 10.72 -6.94
C LYS A 161 -9.79 9.66 -5.85
N GLU A 162 -9.50 8.40 -6.17
CA GLU A 162 -9.55 7.29 -5.20
C GLU A 162 -8.57 7.57 -4.05
N ALA A 163 -7.32 7.94 -4.35
CA ALA A 163 -6.31 8.28 -3.35
C ALA A 163 -6.80 9.40 -2.41
N GLN A 164 -7.39 10.46 -2.96
CA GLN A 164 -7.97 11.56 -2.18
C GLN A 164 -9.09 11.08 -1.25
N MET A 165 -10.00 10.21 -1.73
CA MET A 165 -11.08 9.65 -0.90
C MET A 165 -10.55 8.85 0.29
N HIS A 166 -9.34 8.30 0.18
CA HIS A 166 -8.66 7.53 1.21
C HIS A 166 -7.65 8.36 2.04
N GLY A 167 -7.69 9.68 1.93
CA GLY A 167 -6.90 10.60 2.76
C GLY A 167 -5.43 10.74 2.35
N ILE A 168 -5.05 10.26 1.16
CA ILE A 168 -3.70 10.47 0.60
C ILE A 168 -3.52 11.94 0.25
N GLN A 169 -2.41 12.51 0.72
CA GLN A 169 -2.05 13.90 0.40
C GLN A 169 -0.98 13.99 -0.67
N THR A 170 -0.04 13.05 -0.69
CA THR A 170 1.02 13.00 -1.70
C THR A 170 1.01 11.67 -2.41
N LEU A 171 1.01 11.70 -3.74
CA LEU A 171 1.11 10.53 -4.61
C LEU A 171 2.24 10.76 -5.61
N VAL A 172 3.20 9.84 -5.61
CA VAL A 172 4.37 9.91 -6.49
C VAL A 172 4.42 8.65 -7.36
N CYS A 173 4.62 8.84 -8.66
CA CYS A 173 4.86 7.77 -9.62
C CYS A 173 6.21 7.99 -10.32
N ILE A 174 7.12 7.02 -10.20
CA ILE A 174 8.47 7.07 -10.75
C ILE A 174 8.61 5.95 -11.79
N PRO A 175 8.78 6.27 -13.08
CA PRO A 175 8.92 5.26 -14.12
C PRO A 175 10.28 4.55 -14.02
N THR A 176 10.28 3.27 -14.36
CA THR A 176 11.47 2.42 -14.50
C THR A 176 11.44 1.73 -15.86
N LEU A 177 12.46 0.97 -16.22
CA LEU A 177 12.47 0.19 -17.47
C LEU A 177 11.41 -0.93 -17.48
N SER A 178 11.08 -1.45 -16.29
CA SER A 178 10.21 -2.60 -16.10
C SER A 178 8.81 -2.25 -15.59
N GLY A 179 8.51 -0.98 -15.33
CA GLY A 179 7.22 -0.57 -14.78
C GLY A 179 7.25 0.81 -14.14
N THR A 180 6.37 1.05 -13.16
CA THR A 180 6.32 2.30 -12.39
C THR A 180 6.31 1.99 -10.90
N ILE A 181 7.11 2.70 -10.12
CA ILE A 181 7.04 2.69 -8.66
C ILE A 181 6.06 3.77 -8.22
N GLU A 182 5.05 3.40 -7.47
CA GLU A 182 4.11 4.30 -6.84
C GLU A 182 4.32 4.37 -5.33
N ILE A 183 4.25 5.56 -4.77
CA ILE A 183 4.50 5.85 -3.37
C ILE A 183 3.46 6.85 -2.86
N THR A 184 3.03 6.72 -1.60
CA THR A 184 2.16 7.73 -0.96
C THR A 184 2.61 8.21 0.40
N ILE A 185 2.19 9.43 0.74
CA ILE A 185 2.38 10.05 2.05
C ILE A 185 1.02 10.57 2.55
N LEU A 186 0.72 10.34 3.83
CA LEU A 186 -0.57 10.65 4.45
C LEU A 186 -0.61 12.01 5.17
N ARG A 187 0.52 12.58 5.62
CA ARG A 187 0.61 13.89 6.30
C ARG A 187 2.00 14.53 6.21
N GLU A 188 2.02 15.86 6.11
CA GLU A 188 3.04 16.74 6.72
C GLU A 188 2.56 17.24 8.10
#